data_AF-A0AAV1TG60-F1
#
_entry.id   AF-A0AAV1TG60-F1
#
_cell.length_a   1.000
_cell.length_b   1.000
_cell.length_c   1.000
_cell.angle_alpha   90.00
_cell.angle_beta   90.00
_cell.angle_gamma   90.00
#
_symmetry.space_group_name_H-M   'P 1'
#
loop_
_entity.id
_entity.type
_entity.pdbx_description
1 polymer ?
#
loop_
_entity_poly.entity_id
_entity_poly.type
_entity_poly.pdbx_seq_one_letter_code
_entity_poly.pdbx_strand_id
1 'polypeptide(L)' 'MAVQTQFNYKVKFARHDGAREFAANSLKAFYNDQGIEQQVTVQYAHQTNGTAERAIRAIVMIGRSMLHYAKLDKFF' A
#
# COMPACT_ATOMS: atom_id res chain seq x y z
N MET A 1 -12.04 -0.35 -8.22
CA MET A 1 -11.81 -1.62 -8.96
C MET A 1 -10.49 -1.68 -9.76
N ALA A 2 -9.60 -0.68 -9.69
CA ALA A 2 -8.37 -0.66 -10.50
C ALA A 2 -7.38 -1.83 -10.27
N VAL A 3 -7.25 -2.33 -9.03
CA VAL A 3 -6.36 -3.47 -8.71
C VAL A 3 -6.87 -4.77 -9.35
N GLN A 4 -8.19 -5.02 -9.33
CA GLN A 4 -8.78 -6.18 -10.01
C GLN A 4 -8.55 -6.11 -11.51
N THR A 5 -8.66 -4.94 -12.12
CA THR A 5 -8.47 -4.79 -13.57
C THR A 5 -7.01 -4.81 -13.99
N GLN A 6 -6.09 -4.29 -13.16
CA GLN A 6 -4.66 -4.24 -13.47
C GLN A 6 -3.99 -5.61 -13.38
N PHE A 7 -4.38 -6.42 -12.39
CA PHE A 7 -3.74 -7.71 -12.16
C PHE A 7 -4.65 -8.90 -12.49
N ASN A 8 -5.92 -8.65 -12.85
CA ASN A 8 -6.94 -9.70 -13.06
C ASN A 8 -7.12 -10.65 -11.85
N TYR A 9 -6.87 -10.14 -10.64
CA TYR A 9 -7.01 -10.89 -9.39
C TYR A 9 -7.99 -10.22 -8.44
N LYS A 10 -8.87 -11.04 -7.84
CA LYS A 10 -9.72 -10.60 -6.72
C LYS A 10 -8.91 -10.59 -5.43
N VAL A 11 -8.80 -9.42 -4.81
CA VAL A 11 -8.19 -9.25 -3.48
C VAL A 11 -9.07 -9.94 -2.44
N LYS A 12 -8.48 -10.79 -1.60
CA LYS A 12 -9.19 -11.52 -0.54
C LYS A 12 -9.11 -10.80 0.80
N PHE A 13 -7.93 -10.30 1.15
CA PHE A 13 -7.69 -9.58 2.39
C PHE A 13 -6.69 -8.43 2.18
N ALA A 14 -6.79 -7.40 3.03
CA ALA A 14 -5.87 -6.29 3.12
C ALA A 14 -5.33 -6.19 4.55
N ARG A 15 -3.99 -6.15 4.69
CA ARG A 15 -3.32 -6.05 6.00
C ARG A 15 -2.68 -4.67 6.17
N HIS A 16 -2.88 -4.03 7.31
CA HIS A 16 -2.33 -2.71 7.63
C HIS A 16 -2.06 -2.52 9.13
N ASP A 17 -1.29 -1.49 9.50
CA ASP A 17 -0.88 -1.15 10.89
C ASP A 17 -1.95 -0.52 11.78
N GLY A 18 -3.19 -0.44 11.31
CA GLY A 18 -4.25 0.27 12.02
C GLY A 18 -4.14 1.79 11.97
N ALA A 19 -3.32 2.37 11.08
CA ALA A 19 -3.30 3.82 10.89
C ALA A 19 -4.70 4.36 10.55
N ARG A 20 -4.97 5.59 10.98
CA ARG A 20 -6.30 6.22 10.95
C ARG A 20 -6.90 6.29 9.54
N GLU A 21 -6.05 6.48 8.54
CA GLU A 21 -6.44 6.51 7.13
C GLU A 21 -7.08 5.19 6.68
N PHE A 22 -6.57 4.06 7.18
CA PHE A 22 -7.13 2.74 6.91
C PHE A 22 -8.34 2.41 7.77
N ALA A 23 -8.50 3.10 8.91
CA ALA A 23 -9.63 2.94 9.82
C ALA A 23 -10.86 3.81 9.44
N ALA A 24 -10.75 4.64 8.40
CA ALA A 24 -11.82 5.53 7.95
C ALA A 24 -13.08 4.75 7.51
N ASN A 25 -14.27 5.26 7.89
CA ASN A 25 -15.55 4.58 7.61
C ASN A 25 -15.80 4.37 6.11
N SER A 26 -15.37 5.31 5.26
CA SER A 26 -15.48 5.19 3.80
C SER A 26 -14.67 4.02 3.25
N LEU A 27 -13.45 3.82 3.76
CA LEU A 27 -12.59 2.71 3.32
C LEU A 27 -13.11 1.37 3.85
N LYS A 28 -13.62 1.34 5.08
CA LYS A 28 -14.28 0.14 5.62
C LYS A 28 -15.50 -0.29 4.80
N ALA A 29 -16.35 0.67 4.41
CA ALA A 29 -17.49 0.40 3.54
C ALA A 29 -17.02 -0.18 2.20
N PHE A 30 -15.99 0.41 1.58
CA PHE A 30 -15.41 -0.13 0.34
C PHE A 30 -14.93 -1.58 0.50
N TYR A 31 -14.19 -1.91 1.56
CA TYR A 31 -13.73 -3.28 1.79
C TYR A 31 -14.90 -4.25 1.95
N ASN A 32 -15.95 -3.88 2.70
CA ASN A 32 -17.14 -4.70 2.87
C ASN A 32 -17.88 -4.93 1.53
N ASP A 33 -18.09 -3.88 0.74
CA ASP A 33 -18.76 -3.95 -0.56
C ASP A 33 -18.00 -4.84 -1.56
N GLN A 34 -16.67 -4.84 -1.47
CA GLN A 34 -15.81 -5.68 -2.31
C GLN A 34 -15.61 -7.10 -1.74
N GLY A 35 -16.08 -7.38 -0.52
CA GLY A 35 -15.86 -8.64 0.19
C GLY A 35 -14.38 -8.89 0.53
N ILE A 36 -13.65 -7.83 0.86
CA ILE A 36 -12.23 -7.86 1.24
C ILE A 36 -12.13 -7.86 2.77
N GLU A 37 -11.48 -8.88 3.33
CA GLU A 37 -11.22 -8.96 4.77
C GLU A 37 -10.15 -7.95 5.20
N GLN A 38 -10.36 -7.25 6.32
CA GLN A 38 -9.34 -6.37 6.89
C GLN A 38 -8.60 -7.06 8.03
N GLN A 39 -7.27 -7.04 7.95
CA GLN A 39 -6.37 -7.58 8.97
C GLN A 39 -5.53 -6.45 9.56
N VAL A 40 -5.83 -6.06 10.80
CA VAL A 40 -5.06 -5.05 11.52
C VAL A 40 -3.91 -5.73 12.25
N THR A 41 -2.68 -5.29 12.03
CA THR A 41 -1.51 -5.84 12.73
C THR A 41 -1.47 -5.33 14.17
N VAL A 42 -0.96 -6.15 15.09
CA VAL A 42 -0.77 -5.76 16.49
C VAL A 42 0.16 -4.55 16.57
N GLN A 43 -0.09 -3.65 17.52
CA GLN A 43 0.80 -2.52 17.79
C GLN A 43 2.23 -3.03 18.04
N TYR A 44 3.22 -2.27 17.57
CA TYR A 44 4.65 -2.61 17.66
C TYR A 44 5.11 -3.83 16.84
N ALA A 45 4.22 -4.50 16.09
CA ALA A 45 4.58 -5.56 15.14
C ALA A 45 4.99 -5.02 13.77
N HIS A 46 5.78 -3.93 13.72
CA HIS A 46 6.18 -3.23 12.49
C HIS A 46 6.80 -4.15 11.44
N GLN A 47 7.49 -5.22 11.86
CA GLN A 47 8.08 -6.21 10.96
C GLN A 47 7.07 -6.85 10.00
N THR A 48 5.79 -6.95 10.40
CA THR A 48 4.73 -7.53 9.57
C THR A 48 4.38 -6.69 8.34
N ASN A 49 4.70 -5.39 8.36
CA ASN A 49 4.54 -4.49 7.22
C ASN A 49 5.80 -4.37 6.35
N GLY A 50 6.88 -5.06 6.72
CA GLY A 50 8.17 -4.93 6.06
C GLY A 50 8.13 -5.22 4.56
N THR A 51 7.21 -6.07 4.07
CA THR A 51 7.04 -6.29 2.63
C THR A 51 6.51 -5.07 1.90
N ALA A 52 5.47 -4.42 2.44
CA ALA A 52 4.91 -3.19 1.87
C ALA A 52 5.94 -2.05 1.95
N GLU A 53 6.62 -1.90 3.09
CA GLU A 53 7.67 -0.89 3.28
C GLU A 53 8.84 -1.08 2.31
N ARG A 54 9.29 -2.32 2.07
CA ARG A 54 10.33 -2.63 1.07
C ARG A 54 9.87 -2.28 -0.35
N ALA A 55 8.63 -2.60 -0.71
CA ALA A 55 8.08 -2.28 -2.02
C ALA A 55 8.01 -0.76 -2.25
N ILE A 56 7.51 0.00 -1.25
CA ILE A 56 7.49 1.47 -1.28
C ILE A 56 8.91 2.02 -1.45
N ARG A 57 9.86 1.51 -0.67
CA ARG A 57 11.27 1.92 -0.77
C ARG A 57 11.84 1.64 -2.16
N ALA A 58 11.54 0.49 -2.75
CA ALA A 58 11.98 0.16 -4.11
C ALA A 58 11.41 1.14 -5.15
N ILE A 59 10.12 1.44 -5.09
CA ILE A 59 9.46 2.41 -6.00
C ILE A 59 10.12 3.79 -5.88
N VAL A 60 10.34 4.29 -4.66
CA VAL A 60 10.99 5.58 -4.41
C VAL A 60 12.42 5.58 -4.94
N MET A 61 13.19 4.51 -4.70
CA MET A 61 14.56 4.40 -5.22
C MET A 61 14.60 4.38 -6.75
N ILE A 62 13.69 3.63 -7.40
CA ILE A 62 13.59 3.60 -8.86
C ILE A 62 13.29 5.00 -9.40
N GLY A 63 12.29 5.70 -8.83
CA GLY A 63 11.96 7.07 -9.24
C GLY A 63 13.14 8.04 -9.10
N ARG A 64 13.85 7.99 -7.96
CA ARG A 64 15.07 8.79 -7.75
C ARG A 64 16.18 8.47 -8.74
N SER A 65 16.36 7.20 -9.09
CA SER A 65 17.34 6.77 -10.10
C SER A 65 16.97 7.28 -11.50
N MET A 66 15.68 7.23 -11.86
CA MET A 66 15.19 7.76 -13.14
C MET A 66 15.38 9.28 -13.24
N LEU A 67 15.05 10.03 -12.18
CA LEU A 67 15.30 11.47 -12.13
C LEU A 67 16.79 11.80 -12.22
N HIS A 68 17.63 11.03 -11.53
CA HIS A 68 19.08 11.18 -11.62
C HIS A 68 19.58 11.03 -13.05
N TYR A 69 19.12 9.98 -13.74
CA TYR A 69 19.47 9.70 -15.12
C TYR A 69 19.01 10.81 -16.06
N ALA A 70 17.80 11.33 -15.86
CA ALA A 70 17.24 12.44 -16.63
C ALA A 70 17.87 13.82 -16.30
N LYS A 71 18.81 13.89 -15.36
CA LYS A 71 19.40 15.15 -14.83
C LYS A 71 18.36 16.11 -14.26
N LEU A 72 17.27 15.56 -13.74
CA LEU A 72 16.23 16.31 -13.06
C LEU A 72 16.51 16.34 -11.56
N ASP A 73 15.97 17.36 -10.91
CA ASP A 73 16.15 17.53 -9.48
C ASP A 73 15.45 16.41 -8.69
N LYS A 74 16.01 16.05 -7.53
CA LYS A 74 15.59 14.88 -6.73
C LYS A 74 14.69 15.26 -5.54
N PHE A 75 14.33 16.53 -5.40
CA PHE A 75 13.57 17.00 -4.24
C PHE A 75 12.08 16.68 -4.35
N PHE A 76 11.57 16.09 -3.27
CA PHE A 76 10.17 15.89 -2.93
C PHE A 76 10.01 16.20 -1.44
#